data_AF-A0A957KVU7-F1
#
_entry.id   AF-A0A957KVU7-F1
#
_cell.length_a   1.000
_cell.length_b   1.000
_cell.length_c   1.000
_cell.angle_alpha   90.00
_cell.angle_beta   90.00
_cell.angle_gamma   90.00
#
_symmetry.space_group_name_H-M   'P 1'
#
loop_
_entity.id
_entity.type
_entity.pdbx_description
1 polymer ?
#
loop_
_entity_poly.entity_id
_entity_poly.type
_entity_poly.pdbx_seq_one_letter_code
_entity_poly.pdbx_strand_id
1 'polypeptide(L)' 'RVKELAEERDATVAQVAMAYVVAQPFNVFPLVGCANGGEYAANAAALDLALTPDEVRWLETGARD' A
#
# COMPACT_ATOMS: atom_id res chain seq x y z
N ARG A 1 6.44 -11.15 -2.21
CA ARG A 1 5.07 -10.65 -1.99
C ARG A 1 5.00 -9.15 -2.21
N VAL A 2 5.23 -8.28 -1.23
CA VAL A 2 5.02 -6.82 -1.45
C VAL A 2 5.74 -6.24 -2.69
N LYS A 3 6.97 -6.67 -2.99
CA LYS A 3 7.71 -6.25 -4.20
C LYS A 3 7.03 -6.68 -5.51
N GLU A 4 6.51 -7.91 -5.54
CA GLU A 4 5.82 -8.48 -6.70
C GLU A 4 4.49 -7.76 -6.96
N LEU A 5 3.70 -7.51 -5.91
CA LEU A 5 2.46 -6.73 -6.07
C LEU A 5 2.75 -5.25 -6.42
N ALA A 6 3.84 -4.69 -5.93
CA ALA A 6 4.28 -3.35 -6.31
C ALA A 6 4.59 -3.28 -7.81
N GLU A 7 5.29 -4.28 -8.36
CA GLU A 7 5.56 -4.40 -9.80
C GLU A 7 4.26 -4.60 -10.60
N GLU A 8 3.35 -5.48 -10.16
CA GLU A 8 2.06 -5.72 -10.83
C GLU A 8 1.14 -4.49 -10.87
N ARG A 9 1.23 -3.62 -9.86
CA ARG A 9 0.37 -2.43 -9.71
C ARG A 9 1.03 -1.14 -10.16
N ASP A 10 2.22 -1.21 -10.77
CA ASP A 10 3.04 -0.05 -11.13
C ASP A 10 3.19 0.95 -9.96
N ALA A 11 3.49 0.41 -8.79
CA ALA A 11 3.57 1.13 -7.53
C ALA A 11 4.91 0.88 -6.85
N THR A 12 5.27 1.74 -5.90
CA THR A 12 6.40 1.49 -5.01
C THR A 12 5.99 0.57 -3.86
N VAL A 13 6.97 -0.12 -3.27
CA VAL A 13 6.76 -0.92 -2.05
C VAL A 13 6.15 -0.09 -0.91
N ALA A 14 6.55 1.17 -0.77
CA ALA A 14 6.02 2.07 0.25
C ALA A 14 4.54 2.39 0.01
N GLN A 15 4.14 2.60 -1.25
CA GLN A 15 2.74 2.83 -1.61
C GLN A 15 1.87 1.59 -1.33
N VAL A 16 2.34 0.39 -1.68
CA VAL A 16 1.62 -0.86 -1.35
C VAL A 16 1.49 -1.05 0.16
N ALA A 17 2.55 -0.75 0.93
CA ALA A 17 2.51 -0.84 2.39
C ALA A 17 1.50 0.14 3.02
N MET A 18 1.47 1.39 2.53
CA MET A 18 0.50 2.39 2.98
C MET A 18 -0.93 1.99 2.63
N ALA A 19 -1.16 1.54 1.40
CA ALA A 19 -2.46 1.04 0.94
C ALA A 19 -2.95 -0.14 1.79
N TYR A 20 -2.06 -1.05 2.18
CA TYR A 20 -2.38 -2.16 3.10
C TYR A 20 -2.83 -1.67 4.47
N VAL A 21 -2.18 -0.64 5.03
CA VAL A 21 -2.57 -0.03 6.31
C VAL A 21 -3.95 0.61 6.21
N VAL A 22 -4.26 1.28 5.10
CA VAL A 22 -5.56 1.92 4.86
C VAL A 22 -6.67 0.89 4.58
N ALA A 23 -6.35 -0.26 4.00
CA ALA A 23 -7.31 -1.32 3.68
C ALA A 23 -7.80 -2.14 4.89
N GLN A 24 -7.26 -1.88 6.09
CA GLN A 24 -7.69 -2.56 7.31
C GLN A 24 -9.15 -2.22 7.66
N PRO A 25 -9.88 -3.09 8.38
CA PRO A 25 -11.33 -2.92 8.64
C PRO A 25 -11.66 -1.81 9.66
N PHE A 26 -10.72 -0.92 9.95
CA PHE A 26 -10.87 0.19 10.90
C PHE A 26 -10.73 1.52 10.17
N ASN A 27 -11.23 2.60 10.78
CA ASN A 27 -11.01 3.93 10.24
C ASN A 27 -9.56 4.37 10.52
N VAL A 28 -8.69 4.24 9.53
CA VAL A 28 -7.25 4.51 9.67
C VAL A 28 -6.87 5.84 9.04
N PHE A 29 -6.13 6.66 9.79
CA PHE A 29 -5.54 7.91 9.31
C PHE A 29 -4.01 7.85 9.49
N PRO A 30 -3.26 7.46 8.45
CA PRO A 30 -1.82 7.29 8.57
C PRO A 30 -1.10 8.61 8.86
N LEU A 31 -0.27 8.62 9.90
CA LEU A 31 0.71 9.69 10.09
C LEU A 31 1.95 9.37 9.25
N VAL A 32 2.30 10.26 8.33
CA VAL A 32 3.42 10.07 7.40
C VAL A 32 4.58 11.02 7.72
N GLY A 33 5.80 10.51 7.56
CA GLY A 33 7.01 11.33 7.56
C GLY A 33 7.54 11.51 6.13
N CYS A 34 8.09 12.69 5.85
CA CYS A 34 8.77 12.98 4.60
C CYS A 34 9.80 14.10 4.83
N ALA A 35 10.97 13.98 4.20
CA ALA A 35 12.04 14.99 4.24
C ALA A 35 11.89 16.04 3.12
N ASN A 36 11.14 15.74 2.06
CA ASN A 36 10.96 16.62 0.91
C ASN A 36 9.58 16.43 0.25
N GLY A 37 9.26 17.34 -0.68
CA GLY A 37 7.97 17.33 -1.37
C GLY A 37 7.73 16.11 -2.27
N GLY A 38 8.80 15.51 -2.82
CA GLY A 38 8.67 14.29 -3.64
C GLY A 38 8.22 13.09 -2.81
N GLU A 39 8.76 12.93 -1.60
CA GLU A 39 8.32 11.91 -0.65
C GLU A 39 6.89 12.14 -0.18
N TYR A 40 6.50 13.40 0.08
CA TYR A 40 5.11 13.71 0.41
C TYR A 40 4.15 13.35 -0.73
N ALA A 41 4.50 13.71 -1.98
CA ALA A 41 3.72 13.36 -3.16
C ALA A 41 3.60 11.84 -3.33
N ALA A 42 4.68 11.09 -3.09
CA ALA A 42 4.65 9.62 -3.13
C ALA A 42 3.74 9.02 -2.04
N ASN A 43 3.79 9.55 -0.81
CA ASN A 43 2.90 9.16 0.29
C ASN A 43 1.43 9.45 -0.05
N ALA A 44 1.13 10.61 -0.62
CA ALA A 44 -0.22 10.99 -1.01
C ALA A 44 -0.77 10.09 -2.13
N ALA A 45 0.03 9.82 -3.17
CA ALA A 45 -0.33 8.94 -4.27
C ALA A 45 -0.62 7.49 -3.82
N ALA A 46 -0.13 7.07 -2.66
CA ALA A 46 -0.47 5.76 -2.11
C ALA A 46 -1.96 5.60 -1.78
N LEU A 47 -2.67 6.71 -1.53
CA LEU A 47 -4.10 6.69 -1.20
C LEU A 47 -4.98 6.40 -2.43
N ASP A 48 -4.44 6.56 -3.64
CA ASP A 48 -5.11 6.20 -4.89
C ASP A 48 -5.02 4.68 -5.18
N LEU A 49 -4.18 3.96 -4.43
CA LEU A 49 -4.02 2.51 -4.56
C LEU A 49 -4.96 1.77 -3.59
N ALA A 50 -6.11 1.32 -4.10
CA ALA A 50 -7.00 0.44 -3.34
C ALA A 50 -6.59 -1.03 -3.51
N LEU A 51 -6.23 -1.70 -2.41
CA LEU A 51 -6.00 -3.14 -2.40
C LEU A 51 -7.33 -3.89 -2.29
N THR A 52 -7.47 -4.96 -3.07
CA THR A 52 -8.59 -5.88 -2.96
C THR A 52 -8.46 -6.77 -1.71
N PRO A 53 -9.56 -7.35 -1.20
CA PRO A 53 -9.48 -8.29 -0.08
C PRO A 53 -8.55 -9.48 -0.33
N ASP A 54 -8.44 -9.96 -1.58
CA ASP A 54 -7.58 -11.08 -1.93
C ASP A 54 -6.11 -10.67 -1.97
N GLU A 55 -5.79 -9.45 -2.40
CA GLU A 55 -4.43 -8.92 -2.33
C GLU A 55 -3.99 -8.69 -0.88
N VAL A 56 -4.88 -8.20 -0.01
CA VAL A 56 -4.62 -8.09 1.42
C VAL A 56 -4.34 -9.47 2.02
N ARG A 57 -5.22 -10.46 1.76
CA ARG A 57 -5.03 -11.85 2.20
C ARG A 57 -3.73 -12.44 1.69
N TRP A 58 -3.37 -12.18 0.45
CA TRP A 58 -2.12 -12.67 -0.13
C TRP A 58 -0.89 -12.02 0.52
N LEU A 59 -0.93 -10.71 0.83
CA LEU A 59 0.15 -10.05 1.55
C LEU A 59 0.38 -10.69 2.93
N GLU A 60 -0.69 -11.05 3.63
CA GLU A 60 -0.66 -11.71 4.95
C GLU A 60 -0.17 -13.17 4.88
N THR A 61 -0.77 -13.97 4.00
CA THR A 61 -0.66 -15.44 4.02
C THR A 61 0.27 -15.99 2.94
N GLY A 62 0.41 -15.29 1.82
CA GLY A 62 1.12 -15.73 0.63
C GLY A 62 0.39 -16.72 -0.28
N ALA A 63 -0.87 -17.06 0.02
CA ALA A 63 -1.70 -17.89 -0.85
C ALA A 63 -2.35 -17.04 -1.96
N ARG A 64 -2.18 -17.44 -3.23
CA ARG A 64 -3.02 -17.01 -4.37
C ARG A 64 -3.89 -18.21 -4.74
N ASP A 65 -5.21 -18.03 -4.79
CA ASP A 65 -6.14 -19.03 -5.31
C ASP A 65 -6.04 -19.14 -6.84
#